data_AF-A0A5E4QWG6-F1
#
_entry.id   AF-A0A5E4QWG6-F1
#
_cell.length_a   1.000
_cell.length_b   1.000
_cell.length_c   1.000
_cell.angle_alpha   90.00
_cell.angle_beta   90.00
_cell.angle_gamma   90.00
#
_symmetry.space_group_name_H-M   'P 1'
#
loop_
_entity.id
_entity.type
_entity.pdbx_description
1 polymer ?
#
loop_
_entity_poly.entity_id
_entity_poly.type
_entity_poly.pdbx_seq_one_letter_code
_entity_poly.pdbx_strand_id
1 'polypeptide(L)'
;MRPKAAFAKFPDLRLFALANVASVDTRESLQKHFGNLTDKALRAIATYLNLVPPEGKEAETPWHRLDKDFLRELLISRHERRISQLEELNSMPLYPTEDIIWDENVVPTEIFSGENCLALPKLNLQFLTLHDYLLRNFNLFRLESTYEIRQDIEDAVYRLAPWKAEDGSVYFGGWARMAHPIQSFAVVEVAKPNIGEKAPSRVRADVTVTLSVRREIKQEWENLRKHDVCFLVTVRPSQGIGTKYDYKKSMVEQAGIVYVRGCEVEGMLDASGRVIEEGPEPKPELDGDSRTFRLLLDPNQYRVDLDLASKGRETFNIVMRRKPKENNFKAVLETIRELMNTECVVPEWLHDINAK
;
A
#
# COMPACT_ATOMS: atom_id res chain seq x y z
N MET A 1 -19.11 -22.63 -13.77
CA MET A 1 -19.64 -23.75 -14.56
C MET A 1 -20.79 -24.35 -13.77
N ARG A 2 -21.99 -24.54 -14.35
CA ARG A 2 -23.06 -25.24 -13.63
C ARG A 2 -22.61 -26.70 -13.41
N PRO A 3 -22.50 -27.20 -12.16
CA PRO A 3 -21.97 -28.55 -11.89
C PRO A 3 -22.71 -29.65 -12.66
N LYS A 4 -24.02 -29.47 -12.88
CA LYS A 4 -24.86 -30.35 -13.69
C LYS A 4 -24.34 -30.55 -15.13
N ALA A 5 -23.78 -29.51 -15.75
CA ALA A 5 -23.24 -29.61 -17.10
C ALA A 5 -21.87 -30.29 -17.14
N ALA A 6 -21.04 -30.07 -16.12
CA ALA A 6 -19.77 -30.76 -15.94
C ALA A 6 -20.01 -32.27 -15.78
N PHE A 7 -20.94 -32.65 -14.89
CA PHE A 7 -21.28 -34.03 -14.58
C PHE A 7 -21.81 -34.80 -15.80
N ALA A 8 -22.68 -34.17 -16.59
CA ALA A 8 -23.36 -34.83 -17.70
C ALA A 8 -22.47 -35.01 -18.94
N LYS A 9 -21.60 -34.05 -19.24
CA LYS A 9 -20.86 -34.00 -20.52
C LYS A 9 -19.37 -34.34 -20.43
N PHE A 10 -18.78 -34.28 -19.23
CA PHE A 10 -17.33 -34.43 -19.06
C PHE A 10 -17.04 -35.46 -17.96
N PRO A 11 -16.80 -36.74 -18.32
CA PRO A 11 -16.51 -37.80 -17.35
C PRO A 11 -15.34 -37.47 -16.42
N ASP A 12 -14.30 -36.82 -16.96
CA ASP A 12 -13.08 -36.41 -16.25
C ASP A 12 -13.34 -35.37 -15.14
N LEU A 13 -14.47 -34.68 -15.20
CA LEU A 13 -14.88 -33.65 -14.23
C LEU A 13 -16.03 -34.10 -13.32
N ARG A 14 -16.38 -35.38 -13.27
CA ARG A 14 -17.46 -35.88 -12.39
C ARG A 14 -17.18 -35.62 -10.91
N LEU A 15 -15.94 -35.84 -10.45
CA LEU A 15 -15.55 -35.56 -9.07
C LEU A 15 -15.64 -34.06 -8.75
N PHE A 16 -15.16 -33.22 -9.67
CA PHE A 16 -15.30 -31.75 -9.59
C PHE A 16 -16.78 -31.32 -9.50
N ALA A 17 -17.64 -31.97 -10.29
CA ALA A 17 -19.06 -31.65 -10.34
C ALA A 17 -19.86 -32.09 -9.09
N LEU A 18 -19.33 -33.04 -8.32
CA LEU A 18 -19.92 -33.55 -7.08
C LEU A 18 -19.39 -32.82 -5.84
N ALA A 19 -18.28 -32.09 -5.96
CA ALA A 19 -17.66 -31.36 -4.87
C ALA A 19 -18.45 -30.09 -4.50
N ASN A 20 -18.34 -29.65 -3.25
CA ASN A 20 -18.93 -28.38 -2.81
C ASN A 20 -18.17 -27.21 -3.42
N VAL A 21 -18.88 -26.12 -3.75
CA VAL A 21 -18.31 -24.94 -4.44
C VAL A 21 -17.05 -24.42 -3.73
N ALA A 22 -17.10 -24.28 -2.41
CA ALA A 22 -15.99 -23.76 -1.60
C ALA A 22 -14.72 -24.64 -1.60
N SER A 23 -14.79 -25.89 -2.07
CA SER A 23 -13.61 -26.76 -2.22
C SER A 23 -12.98 -26.69 -3.61
N VAL A 24 -13.67 -26.09 -4.58
CA VAL A 24 -13.26 -26.12 -5.99
C VAL A 24 -13.19 -24.74 -6.64
N ASP A 25 -13.58 -23.67 -5.94
CA ASP A 25 -13.58 -22.30 -6.48
C ASP A 25 -12.26 -21.55 -6.25
N THR A 26 -11.27 -22.14 -5.56
CA THR A 26 -9.94 -21.53 -5.43
C THR A 26 -9.09 -21.78 -6.68
N ARG A 27 -8.20 -20.84 -6.99
CA ARG A 27 -7.30 -20.93 -8.16
C ARG A 27 -6.47 -22.22 -8.13
N GLU A 28 -5.92 -22.58 -6.98
CA GLU A 28 -5.11 -23.80 -6.82
C GLU A 28 -5.94 -25.07 -7.06
N SER A 29 -7.19 -25.07 -6.61
CA SER A 29 -8.10 -26.20 -6.78
C SER A 29 -8.54 -26.34 -8.24
N LEU A 30 -8.91 -25.23 -8.89
CA LEU A 30 -9.23 -25.19 -10.32
C LEU A 30 -8.03 -25.61 -11.17
N GLN A 31 -6.81 -25.23 -10.79
CA GLN A 31 -5.61 -25.65 -11.49
C GLN A 31 -5.35 -27.15 -11.36
N LYS A 32 -5.64 -27.78 -10.22
CA LYS A 32 -5.58 -29.24 -10.05
C LYS A 32 -6.62 -29.96 -10.92
N HIS A 33 -7.83 -29.42 -11.01
CA HIS A 33 -8.92 -30.04 -11.78
C HIS A 33 -8.77 -29.85 -13.29
N PHE A 34 -8.51 -28.62 -13.75
CA PHE A 34 -8.38 -28.31 -15.17
C PHE A 34 -6.98 -28.57 -15.72
N GLY A 35 -5.94 -28.55 -14.89
CA GLY A 35 -4.56 -28.76 -15.32
C GLY A 35 -4.28 -30.16 -15.87
N ASN A 36 -5.01 -31.17 -15.38
CA ASN A 36 -4.87 -32.56 -15.82
C ASN A 36 -5.69 -32.88 -17.09
N LEU A 37 -6.49 -31.94 -17.59
CA LEU A 37 -7.31 -32.16 -18.77
C LEU A 37 -6.49 -32.09 -20.07
N THR A 38 -6.95 -32.85 -21.06
CA THR A 38 -6.43 -32.76 -22.42
C THR A 38 -6.91 -31.49 -23.11
N ASP A 39 -6.18 -31.05 -24.12
CA ASP A 39 -6.45 -29.84 -24.89
C ASP A 39 -7.84 -29.91 -25.55
N LYS A 40 -8.22 -31.10 -26.04
CA LYS A 40 -9.56 -31.37 -26.57
C LYS A 40 -10.65 -31.22 -25.51
N ALA A 41 -10.41 -31.71 -24.29
CA ALA A 41 -11.37 -31.59 -23.19
C ALA A 41 -11.52 -30.12 -22.75
N LEU A 42 -10.42 -29.39 -22.58
CA LEU A 42 -10.45 -27.95 -22.25
C LEU A 42 -11.21 -27.15 -23.30
N ARG A 43 -10.93 -27.41 -24.58
CA ARG A 43 -11.62 -26.78 -25.71
C ARG A 43 -13.12 -27.10 -25.69
N ALA A 44 -13.49 -28.37 -25.54
CA ALA A 44 -14.89 -28.78 -25.50
C ALA A 44 -15.67 -28.10 -24.35
N ILE A 45 -15.04 -27.92 -23.18
CA ILE A 45 -15.62 -27.18 -22.05
C ILE A 45 -15.77 -25.70 -22.41
N ALA A 46 -14.73 -25.06 -22.93
CA ALA A 46 -14.76 -23.64 -23.30
C ALA A 46 -15.81 -23.36 -24.38
N THR A 47 -15.93 -24.24 -25.39
CA THR A 47 -16.98 -24.17 -26.42
C THR A 47 -18.36 -24.35 -25.81
N TYR A 48 -18.54 -25.31 -24.91
CA TYR A 48 -19.84 -25.53 -24.23
C TYR A 48 -20.28 -24.31 -23.39
N LEU A 49 -19.31 -23.57 -22.85
CA LEU A 49 -19.55 -22.33 -22.10
C LEU A 49 -19.64 -21.08 -23.02
N ASN A 50 -19.59 -21.26 -24.34
CA ASN A 50 -19.56 -20.20 -25.35
C ASN A 50 -18.42 -19.18 -25.13
N LEU A 51 -17.28 -19.64 -24.62
CA LEU A 51 -16.08 -18.81 -24.41
C LEU A 51 -15.17 -18.79 -25.64
N VAL A 52 -15.26 -19.82 -26.48
CA VAL A 52 -14.53 -19.96 -27.75
C VAL A 52 -15.48 -20.47 -28.84
N PRO A 53 -15.20 -20.18 -30.12
CA PRO A 53 -16.04 -20.64 -31.23
C PRO A 53 -16.14 -22.18 -31.27
N PRO A 54 -17.28 -22.71 -31.76
CA PRO A 54 -17.42 -24.12 -32.01
C PRO A 54 -16.51 -24.60 -33.14
N GLU A 55 -16.15 -25.88 -33.10
CA GLU A 55 -15.35 -26.51 -34.17
C GLU A 55 -16.01 -26.31 -35.53
N GLY A 56 -15.21 -25.88 -36.52
CA GLY A 56 -15.67 -25.59 -37.88
C GLY A 56 -16.17 -24.15 -38.13
N LYS A 57 -16.32 -23.32 -37.08
CA LYS A 57 -16.69 -21.88 -37.21
C LYS A 57 -15.58 -20.91 -36.81
N GLU A 58 -14.35 -21.40 -36.70
CA GLU A 58 -13.17 -20.62 -36.30
C GLU A 58 -12.92 -19.43 -37.25
N ALA A 59 -13.12 -19.64 -38.55
CA ALA A 59 -12.91 -18.62 -39.58
C ALA A 59 -13.87 -17.42 -39.48
N GLU A 60 -15.00 -17.57 -38.78
CA GLU A 60 -15.98 -16.49 -38.58
C GLU A 60 -15.58 -15.54 -37.43
N THR A 61 -14.58 -15.90 -36.61
CA THR A 61 -14.21 -15.16 -35.40
C THR A 61 -12.69 -15.03 -35.23
N PRO A 62 -12.03 -13.96 -35.71
CA PRO A 62 -10.56 -13.88 -35.71
C PRO A 62 -9.90 -13.61 -34.34
N TRP A 63 -10.69 -13.45 -33.26
CA TRP A 63 -10.21 -13.03 -31.93
C TRP A 63 -9.88 -14.20 -30.98
N HIS A 64 -10.09 -15.45 -31.40
CA HIS A 64 -9.96 -16.61 -30.51
C HIS A 64 -8.53 -17.17 -30.46
N ARG A 65 -8.17 -17.73 -29.29
CA ARG A 65 -6.90 -18.41 -29.05
C ARG A 65 -7.21 -19.77 -28.42
N LEU A 66 -6.54 -20.84 -28.85
CA LEU A 66 -6.89 -22.23 -28.50
C LEU A 66 -5.71 -23.02 -27.92
N ASP A 67 -4.59 -22.37 -27.62
CA ASP A 67 -3.49 -23.03 -26.91
C ASP A 67 -3.95 -23.48 -25.53
N LYS A 68 -3.38 -24.60 -25.10
CA LYS A 68 -3.72 -25.24 -23.83
C LYS A 68 -3.60 -24.29 -22.64
N ASP A 69 -2.53 -23.50 -22.60
CA ASP A 69 -2.26 -22.58 -21.51
C ASP A 69 -3.32 -21.47 -21.44
N PHE A 70 -3.69 -20.87 -22.58
CA PHE A 70 -4.78 -19.90 -22.65
C PHE A 70 -6.13 -20.51 -22.27
N LEU A 71 -6.52 -21.67 -22.81
CA LEU A 71 -7.80 -22.29 -22.50
C LEU A 71 -7.91 -22.67 -21.01
N ARG A 72 -6.81 -23.15 -20.43
CA ARG A 72 -6.70 -23.40 -19.00
C ARG A 72 -6.90 -22.12 -18.21
N GLU A 73 -6.17 -21.05 -18.55
CA GLU A 73 -6.27 -19.76 -17.87
C GLU A 73 -7.65 -19.12 -18.01
N LEU A 74 -8.27 -19.23 -19.19
CA LEU A 74 -9.62 -18.74 -19.48
C LEU A 74 -10.65 -19.43 -18.58
N LEU A 75 -10.54 -20.75 -18.40
CA LEU A 75 -11.45 -21.50 -17.54
C LEU A 75 -11.21 -21.22 -16.06
N ILE A 76 -9.95 -21.04 -15.63
CA ILE A 76 -9.60 -20.73 -14.23
C ILE A 76 -10.06 -19.31 -13.88
N SER A 77 -9.60 -18.28 -14.59
CA SER A 77 -9.90 -16.86 -14.32
C SER A 77 -11.40 -16.51 -14.38
N ARG A 78 -12.18 -17.27 -15.13
CA ARG A 78 -13.64 -17.12 -15.22
C ARG A 78 -14.39 -17.68 -14.00
N HIS A 79 -13.80 -18.64 -13.29
CA HIS A 79 -14.47 -19.41 -12.24
C HIS A 79 -13.81 -19.32 -10.86
N GLU A 80 -12.60 -18.77 -10.78
CA GLU A 80 -11.95 -18.54 -9.50
C GLU A 80 -12.75 -17.56 -8.65
N ARG A 81 -12.77 -17.81 -7.34
CA ARG A 81 -13.36 -16.92 -6.37
C ARG A 81 -12.66 -15.57 -6.43
N ARG A 82 -13.44 -14.52 -6.66
CA ARG A 82 -12.95 -13.14 -6.64
C ARG A 82 -13.21 -12.53 -5.28
N ILE A 83 -12.23 -11.80 -4.77
CA ILE A 83 -12.45 -10.91 -3.64
C ILE A 83 -13.34 -9.76 -4.08
N SER A 84 -14.15 -9.25 -3.17
CA SER A 84 -14.93 -8.05 -3.44
C SER A 84 -14.02 -6.82 -3.52
N GLN A 85 -14.45 -5.81 -4.27
CA GLN A 85 -13.73 -4.52 -4.34
C GLN A 85 -13.56 -3.89 -2.97
N LEU A 86 -14.54 -4.08 -2.09
CA LEU A 86 -14.51 -3.58 -0.71
C LEU A 86 -13.45 -4.30 0.14
N GLU A 87 -13.38 -5.64 0.05
CA GLU A 87 -12.33 -6.41 0.72
C GLU A 87 -10.93 -6.02 0.22
N GLU A 88 -10.78 -5.82 -1.08
CA GLU A 88 -9.52 -5.35 -1.68
C GLU A 88 -9.12 -3.98 -1.13
N LEU A 89 -10.04 -3.01 -1.14
CA LEU A 89 -9.83 -1.67 -0.60
C LEU A 89 -9.47 -1.68 0.90
N ASN A 90 -10.18 -2.49 1.69
CA ASN A 90 -9.94 -2.60 3.13
C ASN A 90 -8.61 -3.28 3.47
N SER A 91 -8.12 -4.15 2.57
CA SER A 91 -6.80 -4.78 2.70
C SER A 91 -5.63 -3.92 2.22
N MET A 92 -5.92 -2.76 1.63
CA MET A 92 -4.91 -1.87 1.07
C MET A 92 -4.25 -1.01 2.16
N PRO A 93 -2.91 -0.88 2.17
CA PRO A 93 -2.22 0.12 2.98
C PRO A 93 -2.61 1.55 2.58
N LEU A 94 -2.67 2.45 3.56
CA LEU A 94 -2.99 3.87 3.32
C LEU A 94 -1.75 4.70 3.00
N TYR A 95 -0.59 4.30 3.52
CA TYR A 95 0.67 4.98 3.28
C TYR A 95 1.37 4.41 2.04
N PRO A 96 2.00 5.26 1.22
CA PRO A 96 2.82 4.77 0.12
C PRO A 96 4.14 4.18 0.63
N THR A 97 4.65 3.18 -0.08
CA THR A 97 5.95 2.54 0.16
C THR A 97 6.96 2.95 -0.91
N GLU A 98 8.22 2.58 -0.73
CA GLU A 98 9.30 2.76 -1.70
C GLU A 98 8.96 2.28 -3.12
N ASP A 99 8.16 1.22 -3.24
CA ASP A 99 7.76 0.66 -4.54
C ASP A 99 6.83 1.59 -5.32
N ILE A 100 6.06 2.43 -4.61
CA ILE A 100 5.07 3.34 -5.23
C ILE A 100 5.64 4.74 -5.36
N ILE A 101 6.37 5.23 -4.35
CA ILE A 101 6.85 6.63 -4.28
C ILE A 101 7.69 7.01 -5.49
N TRP A 102 8.52 6.09 -5.99
CA TRP A 102 9.43 6.32 -7.12
C TRP A 102 8.99 5.61 -8.42
N ASP A 103 7.78 5.04 -8.49
CA ASP A 103 7.24 4.49 -9.75
C ASP A 103 6.65 5.60 -10.63
N GLU A 104 7.38 6.00 -11.66
CA GLU A 104 7.00 7.08 -12.58
C GLU A 104 5.76 6.76 -13.43
N ASN A 105 5.33 5.50 -13.53
CA ASN A 105 4.11 5.13 -14.27
C ASN A 105 2.83 5.49 -13.52
N VAL A 106 2.94 5.62 -12.20
CA VAL A 106 1.82 5.83 -11.27
C VAL A 106 1.97 7.18 -10.56
N VAL A 107 3.19 7.59 -10.24
CA VAL A 107 3.54 8.88 -9.62
C VAL A 107 4.44 9.66 -10.60
N PRO A 108 3.85 10.37 -11.58
CA PRO A 108 4.61 11.11 -12.58
C PRO A 108 5.35 12.29 -11.94
N THR A 109 6.47 12.68 -12.56
CA THR A 109 7.14 13.94 -12.23
C THR A 109 6.43 15.13 -12.89
N GLU A 110 6.74 16.36 -12.45
CA GLU A 110 6.25 17.60 -13.09
C GLU A 110 6.56 17.68 -14.60
N ILE A 111 7.57 16.94 -15.08
CA ILE A 111 8.06 16.98 -16.46
C ILE A 111 7.39 15.87 -17.31
N PHE A 112 6.11 15.61 -17.07
CA PHE A 112 5.37 14.64 -17.86
C PHE A 112 4.90 15.25 -19.19
N SER A 113 5.42 14.74 -20.32
CA SER A 113 5.14 15.28 -21.67
C SER A 113 3.71 15.03 -22.16
N GLY A 114 2.96 14.11 -21.53
CA GLY A 114 1.64 13.69 -22.00
C GLY A 114 1.66 12.76 -23.22
N GLU A 115 2.84 12.38 -23.72
CA GLU A 115 2.99 11.51 -24.90
C GLU A 115 2.66 10.04 -24.59
N ASN A 116 2.94 9.59 -23.36
CA ASN A 116 2.66 8.25 -22.88
C ASN A 116 1.39 8.22 -22.03
N CYS A 117 0.79 7.04 -21.84
CA CYS A 117 -0.35 6.89 -20.92
C CYS A 117 0.13 6.58 -19.50
N LEU A 118 -0.50 7.19 -18.50
CA LEU A 118 -0.30 6.87 -17.09
C LEU A 118 -1.38 5.89 -16.60
N ALA A 119 -1.04 5.06 -15.61
CA ALA A 119 -1.97 4.14 -14.97
C ALA A 119 -2.86 4.87 -13.93
N LEU A 120 -3.44 6.00 -14.33
CA LEU A 120 -4.24 6.87 -13.46
C LEU A 120 -5.74 6.79 -13.81
N PRO A 121 -6.62 6.77 -12.79
CA PRO A 121 -8.04 6.97 -13.02
C PRO A 121 -8.31 8.31 -13.70
N LYS A 122 -9.31 8.36 -14.57
CA LYS A 122 -9.73 9.60 -15.23
C LYS A 122 -11.02 10.09 -14.60
N LEU A 123 -11.03 11.36 -14.20
CA LEU A 123 -12.25 12.07 -13.84
C LEU A 123 -12.85 12.68 -15.10
N ASN A 124 -14.10 12.32 -15.38
CA ASN A 124 -14.90 12.88 -16.46
C ASN A 124 -16.31 13.13 -15.91
N LEU A 125 -17.30 13.28 -16.79
CA LEU A 125 -18.68 13.59 -16.41
C LEU A 125 -19.46 12.41 -15.82
N GLN A 126 -19.04 11.16 -16.09
CA GLN A 126 -19.81 9.96 -15.76
C GLN A 126 -18.96 8.90 -15.06
N PHE A 127 -19.59 8.19 -14.13
CA PHE A 127 -19.04 7.09 -13.35
C PHE A 127 -20.04 5.94 -13.32
N LEU A 128 -19.55 4.70 -13.27
CA LEU A 128 -20.42 3.51 -13.36
C LEU A 128 -21.32 3.37 -12.12
N THR A 129 -20.79 3.72 -10.95
CA THR A 129 -21.48 3.70 -9.66
C THR A 129 -20.85 4.76 -8.75
N LEU A 130 -21.51 5.04 -7.62
CA LEU A 130 -20.90 5.87 -6.57
C LEU A 130 -19.59 5.25 -6.04
N HIS A 131 -19.51 3.92 -5.99
CA HIS A 131 -18.29 3.22 -5.59
C HIS A 131 -17.14 3.46 -6.58
N ASP A 132 -17.42 3.45 -7.89
CA ASP A 132 -16.44 3.80 -8.93
C ASP A 132 -15.97 5.25 -8.76
N TYR A 133 -16.90 6.21 -8.57
CA TYR A 133 -16.55 7.60 -8.31
C TYR A 133 -15.61 7.75 -7.09
N LEU A 134 -15.98 7.16 -5.95
CA LEU A 134 -15.19 7.24 -4.72
C LEU A 134 -13.83 6.57 -4.89
N LEU A 135 -13.76 5.40 -5.54
CA LEU A 135 -12.51 4.68 -5.77
C LEU A 135 -11.55 5.45 -6.69
N ARG A 136 -12.05 6.14 -7.71
CA ARG A 136 -11.22 6.99 -8.57
C ARG A 136 -10.66 8.19 -7.82
N ASN A 137 -11.49 8.87 -7.03
CA ASN A 137 -11.04 9.99 -6.19
C ASN A 137 -10.05 9.53 -5.12
N PHE A 138 -10.32 8.39 -4.47
CA PHE A 138 -9.40 7.76 -3.51
C PHE A 138 -8.02 7.54 -4.13
N ASN A 139 -7.96 6.90 -5.29
CA ASN A 139 -6.70 6.60 -5.96
C ASN A 139 -5.98 7.86 -6.42
N LEU A 140 -6.68 8.83 -7.03
CA LEU A 140 -6.06 10.07 -7.49
C LEU A 140 -5.50 10.88 -6.33
N PHE A 141 -6.27 11.05 -5.27
CA PHE A 141 -5.84 11.78 -4.08
C PHE A 141 -4.65 11.10 -3.41
N ARG A 142 -4.67 9.76 -3.30
CA ARG A 142 -3.54 8.99 -2.79
C ARG A 142 -2.26 9.23 -3.60
N LEU A 143 -2.34 9.22 -4.93
CA LEU A 143 -1.17 9.34 -5.81
C LEU A 143 -0.65 10.77 -5.87
N GLU A 144 -1.53 11.76 -5.84
CA GLU A 144 -1.14 13.17 -5.75
C GLU A 144 -0.42 13.46 -4.42
N SER A 145 -0.95 12.99 -3.29
CA SER A 145 -0.28 13.13 -2.00
C SER A 145 1.05 12.35 -1.95
N THR A 146 1.15 11.24 -2.68
CA THR A 146 2.41 10.47 -2.80
C THR A 146 3.51 11.27 -3.50
N TYR A 147 3.16 12.09 -4.49
CA TYR A 147 4.11 12.98 -5.15
C TYR A 147 4.70 14.01 -4.18
N GLU A 148 3.87 14.64 -3.34
CA GLU A 148 4.37 15.56 -2.30
C GLU A 148 5.25 14.84 -1.28
N ILE A 149 4.85 13.65 -0.84
CA ILE A 149 5.63 12.82 0.09
C ILE A 149 7.01 12.49 -0.50
N ARG A 150 7.09 12.20 -1.81
CA ARG A 150 8.36 11.99 -2.51
C ARG A 150 9.27 13.22 -2.35
N GLN A 151 8.75 14.42 -2.63
CA GLN A 151 9.53 15.66 -2.54
C GLN A 151 10.02 15.91 -1.10
N ASP A 152 9.15 15.70 -0.10
CA ASP A 152 9.49 15.86 1.32
C ASP A 152 10.59 14.88 1.75
N ILE A 153 10.49 13.60 1.37
CA ILE A 153 11.51 12.58 1.66
C ILE A 153 12.82 12.95 0.97
N GLU A 154 12.77 13.36 -0.29
CA GLU A 154 13.98 13.70 -1.03
C GLU A 154 14.71 14.89 -0.39
N ASP A 155 14.03 16.00 -0.10
CA ASP A 155 14.62 17.15 0.59
C ASP A 155 15.20 16.78 1.97
N ALA A 156 14.46 16.00 2.77
CA ALA A 156 14.90 15.56 4.08
C ALA A 156 16.17 14.71 4.03
N VAL A 157 16.21 13.72 3.14
CA VAL A 157 17.36 12.81 3.00
C VAL A 157 18.57 13.55 2.41
N TYR A 158 18.38 14.48 1.46
CA TYR A 158 19.47 15.29 0.91
C TYR A 158 20.14 16.13 2.00
N ARG A 159 19.35 16.73 2.89
CA ARG A 159 19.83 17.56 3.99
C ARG A 159 20.53 16.76 5.08
N LEU A 160 20.06 15.55 5.39
CA LEU A 160 20.69 14.66 6.37
C LEU A 160 22.05 14.13 5.89
N ALA A 161 22.25 14.05 4.58
CA ALA A 161 23.48 13.58 3.94
C ALA A 161 23.99 12.23 4.48
N PRO A 162 23.24 11.12 4.26
CA PRO A 162 23.64 9.80 4.71
C PRO A 162 24.84 9.23 3.92
N TRP A 163 25.93 8.97 4.62
CA TRP A 163 27.12 8.34 4.07
C TRP A 163 27.45 7.04 4.78
N LYS A 164 28.25 6.21 4.12
CA LYS A 164 28.79 4.98 4.69
C LYS A 164 30.00 5.33 5.57
N ALA A 165 29.92 4.98 6.85
CA ALA A 165 31.03 5.06 7.79
C ALA A 165 32.04 3.92 7.58
N GLU A 166 33.22 4.02 8.18
CA GLU A 166 34.29 3.01 8.08
C GLU A 166 33.88 1.66 8.68
N ASP A 167 33.06 1.67 9.74
CA ASP A 167 32.50 0.48 10.38
C ASP A 167 31.31 -0.13 9.61
N GLY A 168 30.93 0.47 8.49
CA GLY A 168 29.78 0.06 7.68
C GLY A 168 28.43 0.59 8.17
N SER A 169 28.40 1.36 9.26
CA SER A 169 27.19 2.04 9.73
C SER A 169 26.83 3.25 8.87
N VAL A 170 25.64 3.82 9.11
CA VAL A 170 25.18 5.04 8.44
C VAL A 170 25.62 6.24 9.26
N TYR A 171 26.39 7.13 8.63
CA TYR A 171 26.78 8.42 9.18
C TYR A 171 25.97 9.54 8.53
N PHE A 172 25.32 10.36 9.33
CA PHE A 172 24.57 11.53 8.85
C PHE A 172 25.46 12.77 8.96
N GLY A 173 25.93 13.28 7.83
CA GLY A 173 26.84 14.44 7.78
C GLY A 173 26.13 15.80 7.86
N GLY A 174 24.81 15.82 7.71
CA GLY A 174 24.00 17.03 7.72
C GLY A 174 22.86 16.98 8.73
N TRP A 175 21.96 17.96 8.64
CA TRP A 175 20.81 18.09 9.53
C TRP A 175 19.59 18.52 8.72
N ALA A 176 18.43 18.01 9.10
CA ALA A 176 17.15 18.42 8.54
C ALA A 176 16.23 18.91 9.65
N ARG A 177 15.43 19.95 9.36
CA ARG A 177 14.40 20.45 10.29
C ARG A 177 13.22 19.48 10.42
N MET A 178 12.93 18.76 9.34
CA MET A 178 11.76 17.88 9.18
C MET A 178 12.08 16.40 9.39
N ALA A 179 13.36 16.03 9.55
CA ALA A 179 13.74 14.63 9.78
C ALA A 179 14.90 14.52 10.78
N HIS A 180 14.89 13.45 11.56
CA HIS A 180 15.94 13.12 12.52
C HIS A 180 16.39 11.66 12.39
N PRO A 181 17.69 11.38 12.61
CA PRO A 181 18.16 10.03 12.81
C PRO A 181 17.45 9.36 13.99
N ILE A 182 17.03 8.11 13.79
CA ILE A 182 16.41 7.30 14.84
C ILE A 182 17.51 6.75 15.75
N GLN A 183 17.37 6.97 17.05
CA GLN A 183 18.25 6.39 18.07
C GLN A 183 17.82 4.95 18.42
N SER A 184 16.52 4.73 18.55
CA SER A 184 15.95 3.40 18.76
C SER A 184 14.54 3.30 18.18
N PHE A 185 14.19 2.11 17.72
CA PHE A 185 12.86 1.78 17.22
C PHE A 185 12.49 0.39 17.72
N ALA A 186 11.30 0.26 18.32
CA ALA A 186 10.81 -1.02 18.78
C ALA A 186 9.29 -1.13 18.58
N VAL A 187 8.84 -2.23 17.98
CA VAL A 187 7.41 -2.58 17.96
C VAL A 187 7.04 -3.07 19.36
N VAL A 188 6.12 -2.36 20.02
CA VAL A 188 5.75 -2.61 21.43
C VAL A 188 4.45 -3.39 21.58
N GLU A 189 3.54 -3.29 20.62
CA GLU A 189 2.26 -3.98 20.67
C GLU A 189 1.83 -4.42 19.27
N VAL A 190 1.43 -5.69 19.16
CA VAL A 190 0.72 -6.22 17.99
C VAL A 190 -0.57 -6.84 18.50
N ALA A 191 -1.69 -6.17 18.25
CA ALA A 191 -2.99 -6.64 18.69
C ALA A 191 -3.50 -7.78 17.78
N LYS A 192 -4.39 -8.62 18.31
CA LYS A 192 -4.96 -9.74 17.56
C LYS A 192 -5.85 -9.20 16.42
N PRO A 193 -5.88 -9.85 15.24
CA PRO A 193 -6.81 -9.54 14.16
C PRO A 193 -8.27 -9.57 14.63
N ASN A 194 -9.11 -8.72 14.07
CA ASN A 194 -10.56 -8.85 14.23
C ASN A 194 -11.07 -10.10 13.49
N ILE A 195 -12.28 -10.54 13.82
CA ILE A 195 -12.89 -11.71 13.17
C ILE A 195 -13.09 -11.40 11.68
N GLY A 196 -12.51 -12.24 10.82
CA GLY A 196 -12.61 -12.11 9.36
C GLY A 196 -11.49 -11.28 8.73
N GLU A 197 -10.73 -10.52 9.52
CA GLU A 197 -9.57 -9.76 9.06
C GLU A 197 -8.30 -10.61 9.13
N LYS A 198 -7.41 -10.41 8.15
CA LYS A 198 -6.10 -11.06 8.12
C LYS A 198 -5.03 -10.22 8.82
N ALA A 199 -5.18 -8.90 8.80
CA ALA A 199 -4.24 -7.96 9.41
C ALA A 199 -4.50 -7.86 10.92
N PRO A 200 -3.47 -7.54 11.73
CA PRO A 200 -3.67 -7.22 13.14
C PRO A 200 -4.60 -6.01 13.27
N SER A 201 -5.37 -5.92 14.36
CA SER A 201 -6.27 -4.78 14.59
C SER A 201 -5.54 -3.49 14.94
N ARG A 202 -4.31 -3.59 15.46
CA ARG A 202 -3.46 -2.45 15.82
C ARG A 202 -2.00 -2.87 15.92
N VAL A 203 -1.10 -1.99 15.51
CA VAL A 203 0.35 -2.14 15.67
C VAL A 203 0.90 -0.84 16.24
N ARG A 204 1.56 -0.91 17.40
CA ARG A 204 2.24 0.24 18.03
C ARG A 204 3.75 0.04 18.03
N ALA A 205 4.48 1.12 17.80
CA ALA A 205 5.92 1.16 17.93
C ALA A 205 6.36 2.42 18.66
N ASP A 206 7.44 2.32 19.43
CA ASP A 206 8.08 3.45 20.08
C ASP A 206 9.33 3.82 19.28
N VAL A 207 9.44 5.10 18.89
CA VAL A 207 10.61 5.67 18.21
C VAL A 207 11.27 6.70 19.10
N THR A 208 12.59 6.60 19.27
CA THR A 208 13.38 7.56 20.06
C THR A 208 14.28 8.38 19.15
N VAL A 209 14.29 9.69 19.34
CA VAL A 209 15.17 10.64 18.65
C VAL A 209 15.88 11.53 19.65
N THR A 210 17.08 11.99 19.28
CA THR A 210 17.82 13.00 20.05
C THR A 210 17.62 14.38 19.41
N LEU A 211 16.92 15.27 20.09
CA LEU A 211 16.60 16.63 19.65
C LEU A 211 17.60 17.67 20.17
N SER A 212 18.91 17.40 20.04
CA SER A 212 19.98 18.36 20.34
C SER A 212 20.11 19.40 19.21
N VAL A 213 19.02 20.13 18.97
CA VAL A 213 18.86 21.13 17.92
C VAL A 213 18.42 22.48 18.50
N ARG A 214 18.31 23.49 17.64
CA ARG A 214 17.81 24.81 18.03
C ARG A 214 16.44 24.71 18.70
N ARG A 215 16.20 25.57 19.69
CA ARG A 215 14.98 25.54 20.52
C ARG A 215 13.70 25.61 19.69
N GLU A 216 13.67 26.38 18.60
CA GLU A 216 12.48 26.46 17.75
C GLU A 216 12.16 25.11 17.11
N ILE A 217 13.18 24.39 16.62
CA ILE A 217 13.04 23.08 16.00
C ILE A 217 12.63 22.04 17.05
N LYS A 218 13.27 22.06 18.24
CA LYS A 218 12.91 21.19 19.35
C LYS A 218 11.43 21.35 19.73
N GLN A 219 10.97 22.59 19.85
CA GLN A 219 9.56 22.91 20.13
C GLN A 219 8.61 22.44 19.03
N GLU A 220 9.00 22.48 17.75
CA GLU A 220 8.19 21.94 16.65
C GLU A 220 8.00 20.43 16.77
N TRP A 221 9.04 19.69 17.11
CA TRP A 221 8.98 18.23 17.29
C TRP A 221 8.23 17.83 18.56
N GLU A 222 8.44 18.54 19.67
CA GLU A 222 7.67 18.37 20.91
C GLU A 222 6.19 18.77 20.75
N ASN A 223 5.87 19.48 19.66
CA ASN A 223 4.52 19.86 19.29
C ASN A 223 3.82 18.89 18.34
N LEU A 224 4.42 17.77 17.97
CA LEU A 224 3.69 16.70 17.28
C LEU A 224 2.46 16.30 18.11
N ARG A 225 1.31 16.29 17.46
CA ARG A 225 0.01 16.00 18.05
C ARG A 225 -0.46 14.61 17.68
N LYS A 226 -1.47 14.14 18.40
CA LYS A 226 -2.15 12.92 18.01
C LYS A 226 -2.66 13.05 16.57
N HIS A 227 -2.58 11.98 15.80
CA HIS A 227 -2.99 11.91 14.39
C HIS A 227 -2.03 12.59 13.39
N ASP A 228 -0.94 13.22 13.84
CA ASP A 228 0.09 13.68 12.91
C ASP A 228 0.78 12.48 12.22
N VAL A 229 0.84 12.50 10.90
CA VAL A 229 1.52 11.45 10.13
C VAL A 229 3.02 11.72 10.05
N CYS A 230 3.81 10.67 10.29
CA CYS A 230 5.26 10.65 10.10
C CYS A 230 5.65 9.49 9.16
N PHE A 231 6.85 9.56 8.60
CA PHE A 231 7.44 8.53 7.76
C PHE A 231 8.71 7.98 8.39
N LEU A 232 8.79 6.67 8.47
CA LEU A 232 9.97 5.92 8.85
C LEU A 232 10.71 5.52 7.58
N VAL A 233 11.97 5.92 7.49
CA VAL A 233 12.80 5.69 6.30
C VAL A 233 14.03 4.89 6.69
N THR A 234 14.40 3.94 5.82
CA THR A 234 15.64 3.19 5.91
C THR A 234 16.56 3.57 4.75
N VAL A 235 17.74 4.09 5.09
CA VAL A 235 18.82 4.32 4.11
C VAL A 235 19.99 3.38 4.36
N ARG A 236 20.63 2.91 3.29
CA ARG A 236 21.85 2.11 3.28
C ARG A 236 22.81 2.69 2.25
N PRO A 237 23.49 3.81 2.58
CA PRO A 237 24.37 4.49 1.65
C PRO A 237 25.56 3.59 1.27
N SER A 238 25.96 3.68 0.00
CA SER A 238 27.14 3.02 -0.54
C SER A 238 28.34 3.97 -0.63
N GLN A 239 28.09 5.28 -0.65
CA GLN A 239 29.08 6.33 -0.85
C GLN A 239 29.79 6.71 0.46
N GLY A 240 31.09 7.03 0.37
CA GLY A 240 31.88 7.46 1.52
C GLY A 240 31.57 8.88 2.00
N ILE A 241 32.02 9.19 3.21
CA ILE A 241 31.83 10.49 3.86
C ILE A 241 32.37 11.63 2.98
N GLY A 242 31.59 12.71 2.84
CA GLY A 242 31.96 13.90 2.05
C GLY A 242 31.57 13.84 0.57
N THR A 243 30.98 12.74 0.10
CA THR A 243 30.52 12.63 -1.30
C THR A 243 29.34 13.57 -1.54
N LYS A 244 29.45 14.43 -2.56
CA LYS A 244 28.37 15.35 -2.95
C LYS A 244 27.33 14.64 -3.80
N TYR A 245 26.05 14.83 -3.47
CA TYR A 245 24.96 14.33 -4.30
C TYR A 245 24.74 15.18 -5.54
N ASP A 246 24.32 14.51 -6.60
CA ASP A 246 23.87 15.11 -7.84
C ASP A 246 22.34 15.09 -7.90
N TYR A 247 21.72 16.26 -7.90
CA TYR A 247 20.26 16.40 -7.99
C TYR A 247 19.66 15.92 -9.32
N LYS A 248 20.50 15.67 -10.33
CA LYS A 248 20.05 15.11 -11.62
C LYS A 248 19.94 13.59 -11.64
N LYS A 249 20.49 12.93 -10.62
CA LYS A 249 20.48 11.46 -10.52
C LYS A 249 19.48 11.01 -9.48
N SER A 250 19.01 9.77 -9.61
CA SER A 250 18.08 9.17 -8.66
C SER A 250 18.62 9.26 -7.23
N MET A 251 17.84 9.84 -6.33
CA MET A 251 18.17 9.87 -4.92
C MET A 251 18.19 8.46 -4.33
N VAL A 252 17.26 7.59 -4.74
CA VAL A 252 17.13 6.23 -4.22
C VAL A 252 18.46 5.49 -4.32
N GLU A 253 19.13 5.60 -5.47
CA GLU A 253 20.43 4.98 -5.71
C GLU A 253 21.58 5.66 -4.95
N GLN A 254 21.56 6.99 -4.87
CA GLN A 254 22.64 7.78 -4.27
C GLN A 254 22.66 7.69 -2.74
N ALA A 255 21.50 7.88 -2.10
CA ALA A 255 21.33 7.78 -0.66
C ALA A 255 21.11 6.34 -0.19
N GLY A 256 20.78 5.43 -1.12
CA GLY A 256 20.49 4.04 -0.82
C GLY A 256 19.19 3.87 -0.05
N ILE A 257 18.10 4.52 -0.47
CA ILE A 257 16.79 4.35 0.18
C ILE A 257 16.31 2.92 -0.06
N VAL A 258 15.96 2.22 1.02
CA VAL A 258 15.55 0.80 0.97
C VAL A 258 14.10 0.62 1.35
N TYR A 259 13.64 1.30 2.41
CA TYR A 259 12.28 1.15 2.92
C TYR A 259 11.70 2.50 3.30
N VAL A 260 10.42 2.69 3.01
CA VAL A 260 9.59 3.80 3.48
C VAL A 260 8.29 3.24 4.05
N ARG A 261 7.99 3.57 5.30
CA ARG A 261 6.74 3.19 5.97
C ARG A 261 6.10 4.42 6.61
N GLY A 262 4.82 4.63 6.38
CA GLY A 262 4.07 5.67 7.07
C GLY A 262 3.62 5.19 8.46
N CYS A 263 3.46 6.13 9.36
CA CYS A 263 2.98 5.92 10.71
C CYS A 263 2.23 7.16 11.21
N GLU A 264 1.44 6.99 12.25
CA GLU A 264 0.67 8.06 12.87
C GLU A 264 1.10 8.24 14.32
N VAL A 265 1.28 9.48 14.75
CA VAL A 265 1.63 9.79 16.14
C VAL A 265 0.43 9.51 17.05
N GLU A 266 0.61 8.61 18.01
CA GLU A 266 -0.32 8.46 19.13
C GLU A 266 -0.03 9.49 20.22
N GLY A 267 1.25 9.77 20.47
CA GLY A 267 1.71 10.85 21.32
C GLY A 267 3.15 10.69 21.79
N MET A 268 3.66 11.69 22.50
CA MET A 268 5.00 11.66 23.11
C MET A 268 4.95 10.93 24.46
N LEU A 269 5.99 10.17 24.79
CA LEU A 269 6.07 9.45 26.06
C LEU A 269 6.71 10.30 27.16
N ASP A 270 6.21 10.13 28.39
CA ASP A 270 6.84 10.64 29.60
C ASP A 270 8.00 9.72 30.07
N ALA A 271 8.69 10.12 31.14
CA ALA A 271 9.77 9.33 31.74
C ALA A 271 9.32 7.96 32.28
N SER A 272 8.01 7.74 32.45
CA SER A 272 7.41 6.48 32.88
C SER A 272 6.91 5.61 31.72
N GLY A 273 7.11 6.03 30.47
CA GLY A 273 6.67 5.30 29.27
C GLY A 273 5.17 5.41 28.98
N ARG A 274 4.47 6.36 29.62
CA ARG A 274 3.06 6.65 29.36
C ARG A 274 2.93 7.76 28.33
N VAL A 275 1.92 7.68 27.48
CA VAL A 275 1.62 8.73 26.50
C VAL A 275 1.18 9.98 27.26
N ILE A 276 1.82 11.11 27.00
CA ILE A 276 1.46 12.41 27.53
C ILE A 276 0.14 12.82 26.87
N GLU A 277 -0.93 12.89 27.66
CA GLU A 277 -2.24 13.30 27.16
C GLU A 277 -2.25 14.78 26.77
N GLU A 278 -3.08 15.14 25.78
CA GLU A 278 -3.33 16.52 25.39
C GLU A 278 -4.17 17.21 26.48
N GLY A 279 -3.48 17.75 27.49
CA GLY A 279 -4.07 18.54 28.57
C GLY A 279 -3.92 20.07 28.38
N PRO A 280 -4.57 20.87 29.24
CA PRO A 280 -4.37 22.32 29.26
C PRO A 280 -2.90 22.65 29.57
N GLU A 281 -2.40 23.74 28.97
CA GLU A 281 -1.02 24.19 29.19
C GLU A 281 -0.73 24.47 30.68
N PRO A 282 0.51 24.22 31.14
CA PRO A 282 1.69 23.81 30.38
C PRO A 282 1.87 22.28 30.29
N LYS A 283 2.40 21.83 29.14
CA LYS A 283 2.90 20.46 28.98
C LYS A 283 4.05 20.19 29.98
N PRO A 284 4.23 18.93 30.42
CA PRO A 284 5.34 18.58 31.29
C PRO A 284 6.68 18.89 30.61
N GLU A 285 7.58 19.57 31.32
CA GLU A 285 8.96 19.76 30.86
C GLU A 285 9.69 18.42 30.96
N LEU A 286 10.20 17.95 29.82
CA LEU A 286 10.98 16.72 29.75
C LEU A 286 12.47 17.05 29.82
N ASP A 287 13.16 16.42 30.77
CA ASP A 287 14.60 16.55 30.94
C ASP A 287 15.37 16.02 29.71
N GLY A 288 16.52 16.63 29.44
CA GLY A 288 17.40 16.27 28.34
C GLY A 288 16.85 16.54 26.94
N ASP A 289 17.50 15.94 25.94
CA ASP A 289 17.19 16.10 24.52
C ASP A 289 16.58 14.84 23.88
N SER A 290 16.55 13.72 24.60
CA SER A 290 15.94 12.50 24.08
C SER A 290 14.42 12.60 24.17
N ARG A 291 13.72 12.30 23.08
CA ARG A 291 12.25 12.23 23.02
C ARG A 291 11.84 10.91 22.41
N THR A 292 10.88 10.26 23.06
CA THR A 292 10.27 9.02 22.56
C THR A 292 8.84 9.31 22.14
N PHE A 293 8.47 8.89 20.93
CA PHE A 293 7.12 9.00 20.41
C PHE A 293 6.54 7.62 20.22
N ARG A 294 5.29 7.43 20.66
CA ARG A 294 4.51 6.25 20.33
C ARG A 294 3.79 6.49 19.01
N LEU A 295 3.97 5.55 18.10
CA LEU A 295 3.49 5.57 16.74
C LEU A 295 2.52 4.40 16.50
N LEU A 296 1.52 4.62 15.67
CA LEU A 296 0.64 3.62 15.09
C LEU A 296 1.14 3.30 13.68
N LEU A 297 1.48 2.04 13.43
CA LEU A 297 1.87 1.57 12.10
C LEU A 297 0.63 1.08 11.34
N ASP A 298 0.67 1.16 10.00
CA ASP A 298 -0.40 0.59 9.16
C ASP A 298 -0.45 -0.93 9.33
N PRO A 299 -1.59 -1.50 9.82
CA PRO A 299 -1.65 -2.93 10.10
C PRO A 299 -1.62 -3.81 8.85
N ASN A 300 -2.17 -3.32 7.73
CA ASN A 300 -2.16 -4.05 6.46
C ASN A 300 -0.72 -4.13 5.94
N GLN A 301 0.00 -3.01 5.97
CA GLN A 301 1.41 -2.96 5.58
C GLN A 301 2.26 -3.84 6.48
N TYR A 302 2.08 -3.75 7.80
CA TYR A 302 2.83 -4.58 8.75
C TYR A 302 2.64 -6.08 8.50
N ARG A 303 1.43 -6.52 8.13
CA ARG A 303 1.19 -7.92 7.74
C ARG A 303 1.95 -8.30 6.48
N VAL A 304 1.90 -7.45 5.44
CA VAL A 304 2.65 -7.68 4.19
C VAL A 304 4.15 -7.76 4.48
N ASP A 305 4.66 -6.87 5.33
CA ASP A 305 6.07 -6.85 5.73
C ASP A 305 6.44 -8.11 6.53
N LEU A 306 5.57 -8.61 7.41
CA LEU A 306 5.79 -9.89 8.12
C LEU A 306 5.87 -11.09 7.16
N ASP A 307 5.00 -11.11 6.14
CA ASP A 307 5.00 -12.16 5.11
C ASP A 307 6.31 -12.13 4.29
N LEU A 308 6.87 -10.93 4.05
CA LEU A 308 8.14 -10.70 3.37
C LEU A 308 9.37 -10.90 4.26
N ALA A 309 9.25 -10.62 5.56
CA ALA A 309 10.34 -10.61 6.56
C ALA A 309 10.91 -11.98 6.89
N SER A 310 10.35 -13.05 6.32
CA SER A 310 11.04 -14.34 6.19
C SER A 310 12.41 -14.20 5.48
N LYS A 311 12.66 -13.04 4.82
CA LYS A 311 13.92 -12.66 4.15
C LYS A 311 14.76 -11.58 4.87
N GLY A 312 14.35 -11.03 6.01
CA GLY A 312 15.11 -10.04 6.79
C GLY A 312 14.24 -9.04 7.56
N ARG A 313 14.74 -8.51 8.70
CA ARG A 313 14.04 -7.48 9.49
C ARG A 313 14.27 -6.08 8.90
N GLU A 314 13.19 -5.31 8.82
CA GLU A 314 13.24 -3.88 8.52
C GLU A 314 13.92 -3.11 9.66
N THR A 315 14.82 -2.19 9.33
CA THR A 315 15.58 -1.40 10.30
C THR A 315 15.51 0.08 9.91
N PHE A 316 14.60 0.83 10.51
CA PHE A 316 14.47 2.27 10.26
C PHE A 316 15.60 3.04 10.92
N ASN A 317 16.15 4.03 10.23
CA ASN A 317 17.21 4.89 10.74
C ASN A 317 16.92 6.39 10.59
N ILE A 318 15.80 6.77 9.96
CA ILE A 318 15.33 8.14 9.86
C ILE A 318 13.83 8.18 10.18
N VAL A 319 13.40 9.16 10.96
CA VAL A 319 11.99 9.54 11.08
C VAL A 319 11.81 10.93 10.50
N MET A 320 10.79 11.11 9.68
CA MET A 320 10.44 12.35 9.02
C MET A 320 9.01 12.77 9.39
N ARG A 321 8.83 14.01 9.84
CA ARG A 321 7.51 14.62 9.98
C ARG A 321 7.19 15.47 8.75
N ARG A 322 5.91 15.74 8.52
CA ARG A 322 5.44 16.66 7.46
C ARG A 322 4.89 17.95 8.06
N LYS A 323 4.63 18.95 7.21
CA LYS A 323 3.97 20.19 7.66
C LYS A 323 2.50 19.89 7.95
N PRO A 324 1.93 20.25 9.11
CA PRO A 324 0.56 19.88 9.47
C PRO A 324 -0.52 20.25 8.44
N LYS A 325 -0.35 21.37 7.72
CA LYS A 325 -1.29 21.84 6.70
C LYS A 325 -1.34 20.96 5.44
N GLU A 326 -0.27 20.23 5.17
CA GLU A 326 -0.10 19.35 3.99
C GLU A 326 -0.24 17.86 4.40
N ASN A 327 -0.55 17.59 5.68
CA ASN A 327 -0.44 16.27 6.29
C ASN A 327 -1.79 15.64 6.69
N ASN A 328 -2.85 15.95 5.94
CA ASN A 328 -4.19 15.42 6.16
C ASN A 328 -4.54 14.24 5.26
N PHE A 329 -3.63 13.80 4.38
CA PHE A 329 -3.96 12.85 3.31
C PHE A 329 -4.54 11.53 3.85
N LYS A 330 -3.93 10.97 4.90
CA LYS A 330 -4.35 9.70 5.50
C LYS A 330 -5.77 9.78 6.06
N ALA A 331 -6.10 10.88 6.76
CA ALA A 331 -7.44 11.07 7.31
C ALA A 331 -8.50 11.19 6.21
N VAL A 332 -8.18 11.87 5.10
CA VAL A 332 -9.07 11.94 3.93
C VAL A 332 -9.25 10.57 3.29
N LEU A 333 -8.17 9.80 3.10
CA LEU A 333 -8.23 8.44 2.55
C LEU A 333 -9.04 7.48 3.45
N GLU A 334 -8.87 7.57 4.77
CA GLU A 334 -9.70 6.81 5.72
C GLU A 334 -11.17 7.19 5.61
N THR A 335 -11.48 8.48 5.57
CA THR A 335 -12.86 8.94 5.44
C THR A 335 -13.50 8.42 4.16
N ILE A 336 -12.78 8.45 3.03
CA ILE A 336 -13.27 7.91 1.76
C ILE A 336 -13.48 6.39 1.86
N ARG A 337 -12.54 5.66 2.48
CA ARG A 337 -12.67 4.21 2.71
C ARG A 337 -13.87 3.87 3.60
N GLU A 338 -14.06 4.61 4.70
CA GLU A 338 -15.20 4.44 5.60
C GLU A 338 -16.52 4.69 4.87
N LEU A 339 -16.61 5.77 4.08
CA LEU A 339 -17.77 6.04 3.24
C LEU A 339 -18.07 4.85 2.32
N MET A 340 -17.06 4.28 1.65
CA MET A 340 -17.24 3.12 0.78
C MET A 340 -17.68 1.83 1.52
N ASN A 341 -17.47 1.74 2.83
CA ASN A 341 -17.97 0.65 3.69
C ASN A 341 -19.41 0.88 4.19
N THR A 342 -19.91 2.12 4.13
CA THR A 342 -21.29 2.43 4.45
C THR A 342 -22.21 2.23 3.25
N GLU A 343 -23.50 2.01 3.51
CA GLU A 343 -24.52 2.23 2.50
C GLU A 343 -24.54 3.74 2.23
N CYS A 344 -23.81 4.21 1.22
CA CYS A 344 -23.73 5.63 0.87
C CYS A 344 -25.13 6.19 0.48
N VAL A 345 -25.96 6.51 1.47
CA VAL A 345 -27.31 7.03 1.27
C VAL A 345 -27.22 8.50 0.88
N VAL A 346 -27.19 8.73 -0.43
CA VAL A 346 -27.29 10.06 -1.02
C VAL A 346 -28.76 10.29 -1.42
N PRO A 347 -29.33 11.51 -1.27
CA PRO A 347 -30.69 11.77 -1.71
C PRO A 347 -30.92 11.34 -3.16
N GLU A 348 -32.03 10.66 -3.44
CA GLU A 348 -32.30 10.05 -4.75
C GLU A 348 -32.20 11.04 -5.92
N TRP A 349 -32.64 12.29 -5.71
CA TRP A 349 -32.55 13.36 -6.70
C TRP A 349 -31.11 13.75 -7.08
N LEU A 350 -30.13 13.39 -6.27
CA LEU A 350 -28.70 13.64 -6.50
C LEU A 350 -27.98 12.38 -7.01
N HIS A 351 -28.57 11.19 -6.82
CA HIS A 351 -27.98 9.93 -7.25
C HIS A 351 -27.87 9.85 -8.79
N ASP A 352 -28.93 10.18 -9.51
CA ASP A 352 -29.00 10.13 -10.98
C ASP A 352 -28.17 11.23 -11.68
N ILE A 353 -27.76 12.25 -10.94
CA ILE A 353 -26.86 13.31 -11.43
C ILE A 353 -25.40 12.83 -11.39
N ASN A 354 -25.06 11.93 -10.44
CA ASN A 354 -23.69 11.51 -10.15
C ASN A 354 -23.31 10.15 -10.76
N ALA A 355 -24.27 9.30 -11.13
CA ALA A 355 -24.03 8.02 -11.80
C ALA A 355 -25.10 7.77 -12.87
N LYS A 356 -24.68 7.52 -14.12
CA LYS A 356 -25.54 7.09 -15.23
C LYS A 356 -24.93 5.91 -15.97
#